data_AF-A0A6I0ZMS7-F1
#
_entry.id   AF-A0A6I0ZMS7-F1
#
_cell.length_a   1.000
_cell.length_b   1.000
_cell.length_c   1.000
_cell.angle_alpha   90.00
_cell.angle_beta   90.00
_cell.angle_gamma   90.00
#
_symmetry.space_group_name_H-M   'P 1'
#
loop_
_entity.id
_entity.type
_entity.pdbx_description
1 polymer ?
#
loop_
_entity_poly.entity_id
_entity_poly.type
_entity_poly.pdbx_seq_one_letter_code
_entity_poly.pdbx_strand_id
1 'polypeptide(L)'
;MENQSKYIMIERNKFAALVKAHRKCLQMLSILTYAHTVKEVRLTFTLEEICELLQMTREEVEAQRQRGYIRFSVQNGITVYEITDILRLKNMLEMGKIYRKIDGMAITVPVKKETGNVTDSLTD
;
A
#
# COMPACT_ATOMS: atom_id res chain seq x y z
N MET A 1 24.65 -2.01 14.12
CA MET A 1 23.71 -0.99 14.64
C MET A 1 22.45 -1.72 15.05
N GLU A 2 22.07 -1.70 16.32
CA GLU A 2 20.78 -2.26 16.76
C GLU A 2 19.65 -1.52 16.05
N ASN A 3 18.79 -2.25 15.33
CA ASN A 3 17.62 -1.69 14.70
C ASN A 3 16.69 -1.21 15.82
N GLN A 4 16.66 0.10 16.07
CA GLN A 4 15.67 0.69 16.97
C GLN A 4 14.28 0.51 16.35
N SER A 5 13.50 -0.40 16.91
CA SER A 5 12.12 -0.63 16.49
C SER A 5 11.28 0.63 16.71
N LYS A 6 10.53 0.99 15.68
CA LYS A 6 9.59 2.12 15.67
C LYS A 6 8.17 1.60 15.86
N TYR A 7 7.39 2.24 16.73
CA TYR A 7 6.03 1.82 17.07
C TYR A 7 5.03 2.94 16.82
N ILE A 8 3.78 2.59 16.52
CA ILE A 8 2.68 3.56 16.43
C ILE A 8 1.59 3.14 17.40
N MET A 9 1.13 4.10 18.19
CA MET A 9 -0.02 3.91 19.06
C MET A 9 -1.30 4.26 18.31
N ILE A 10 -2.20 3.28 18.21
CA ILE A 10 -3.49 3.43 17.54
C ILE A 10 -4.57 3.03 18.53
N GLU A 11 -5.58 3.89 18.72
CA GLU A 11 -6.75 3.55 19.52
C GLU A 11 -7.40 2.26 19.03
N ARG A 12 -7.78 1.38 19.95
CA ARG A 12 -8.37 0.06 19.65
C ARG A 12 -9.51 0.13 18.64
N ASN A 13 -10.42 1.10 18.78
CA ASN A 13 -11.58 1.23 17.90
C ASN A 13 -11.18 1.71 16.49
N LYS A 14 -10.19 2.60 16.38
CA LYS A 14 -9.63 3.04 15.09
C LYS A 14 -8.92 1.88 14.39
N PHE A 15 -8.15 1.08 15.13
CA PHE A 15 -7.52 -0.12 14.59
C PHE A 15 -8.56 -1.15 14.12
N ALA A 16 -9.59 -1.42 14.92
CA ALA A 16 -10.67 -2.32 14.54
C ALA A 16 -11.42 -1.85 13.28
N ALA A 17 -11.70 -0.54 13.17
CA ALA A 17 -12.29 0.06 11.98
C ALA A 17 -11.38 -0.08 10.75
N LEU A 18 -10.07 0.13 10.91
CA LEU A 18 -9.08 -0.08 9.85
C LEU A 18 -9.06 -1.53 9.36
N VAL A 19 -9.02 -2.51 10.28
CA VAL A 19 -9.07 -3.94 9.93
C VAL A 19 -10.37 -4.29 9.23
N LYS A 20 -11.50 -3.72 9.66
CA LYS A 20 -12.80 -3.92 9.01
C LYS A 20 -12.82 -3.36 7.58
N ALA A 21 -12.28 -2.16 7.37
CA ALA A 21 -12.16 -1.57 6.04
C ALA A 21 -11.24 -2.41 5.13
N HIS A 22 -10.09 -2.84 5.66
CA HIS A 22 -9.15 -3.69 4.93
C HIS A 22 -9.80 -5.02 4.48
N ARG A 23 -10.58 -5.67 5.36
CA ARG A 23 -11.33 -6.89 4.99
C ARG A 23 -12.32 -6.65 3.85
N LYS A 24 -13.04 -5.52 3.84
CA LYS A 24 -13.95 -5.17 2.73
C LYS A 24 -13.20 -5.01 1.41
N CYS A 25 -12.03 -4.37 1.43
CA CYS A 25 -11.19 -4.25 0.23
C CYS A 25 -10.71 -5.61 -0.28
N LEU A 26 -10.30 -6.52 0.61
CA LEU A 26 -9.90 -7.89 0.23
C LEU A 26 -11.06 -8.67 -0.40
N GLN A 27 -12.28 -8.51 0.12
CA GLN A 27 -13.48 -9.11 -0.48
C GLN A 27 -13.74 -8.55 -1.87
N MET A 28 -13.60 -7.24 -2.06
CA MET A 28 -13.76 -6.63 -3.38
C MET A 28 -12.71 -7.12 -4.37
N LEU A 29 -11.45 -7.21 -3.95
CA LEU A 29 -10.39 -7.77 -4.78
C LEU A 29 -10.71 -9.21 -5.18
N SER A 30 -11.20 -10.04 -4.25
CA SER A 30 -11.59 -11.43 -4.53
C SER A 30 -12.71 -11.52 -5.58
N ILE A 31 -13.71 -10.63 -5.50
CA ILE A 31 -14.80 -10.54 -6.48
C ILE A 31 -14.28 -10.13 -7.86
N LEU A 32 -13.42 -9.11 -7.92
CA LEU A 32 -12.81 -8.66 -9.18
C LEU A 32 -11.92 -9.74 -9.79
N THR A 33 -11.14 -10.46 -8.97
CA THR A 33 -10.34 -11.61 -9.42
C THR A 33 -11.23 -12.71 -9.98
N TYR A 34 -12.33 -13.05 -9.33
CA TYR A 34 -13.27 -14.05 -9.84
C TYR A 34 -13.90 -13.62 -11.17
N ALA A 35 -14.36 -12.36 -11.28
CA ALA A 35 -14.93 -11.82 -12.52
C ALA A 35 -13.92 -11.87 -13.67
N HIS A 36 -12.65 -11.54 -13.40
CA HIS A 36 -11.60 -11.58 -14.40
C HIS A 36 -11.21 -13.01 -14.80
N THR A 37 -11.00 -13.91 -13.84
CA THR A 37 -10.42 -15.25 -14.07
C THR A 37 -11.45 -16.31 -14.46
N VAL A 38 -12.67 -16.23 -13.91
CA VAL A 38 -13.71 -17.25 -14.12
C VAL A 38 -14.77 -16.79 -15.11
N LYS A 39 -15.06 -15.48 -15.13
CA LYS A 39 -16.06 -14.90 -16.05
C LYS A 39 -15.43 -14.21 -17.26
N GLU A 40 -14.10 -14.19 -17.35
CA GLU A 40 -13.33 -13.58 -18.45
C GLU A 40 -13.72 -12.12 -18.70
N VAL A 41 -14.23 -11.43 -17.67
CA VAL A 41 -14.60 -10.02 -17.77
C VAL A 41 -13.32 -9.20 -17.76
N ARG A 42 -13.04 -8.52 -18.88
CA ARG A 42 -11.95 -7.56 -18.98
C ARG A 42 -12.49 -6.17 -18.62
N LEU A 43 -11.93 -5.59 -17.56
CA LEU A 43 -12.20 -4.22 -17.16
C LEU A 43 -11.05 -3.36 -17.66
N THR A 44 -11.30 -2.65 -18.76
CA THR A 44 -10.34 -1.76 -19.41
C THR A 44 -10.87 -0.34 -19.39
N PHE A 45 -9.95 0.61 -19.23
CA PHE A 45 -10.26 2.04 -19.12
C PHE A 45 -9.45 2.82 -20.15
N THR A 46 -10.04 3.87 -20.69
CA THR A 46 -9.39 4.87 -21.55
C THR A 46 -8.49 5.79 -20.73
N LEU A 47 -7.67 6.60 -21.41
CA LEU A 47 -6.83 7.61 -20.75
C LEU A 47 -7.69 8.60 -19.94
N GLU A 48 -8.79 9.05 -20.52
CA GLU A 48 -9.71 10.01 -19.91
C GLU A 48 -10.32 9.46 -18.62
N GLU A 49 -10.81 8.22 -18.66
CA GLU A 49 -11.41 7.56 -17.48
C GLU A 49 -10.38 7.36 -16.36
N ILE A 50 -9.13 7.00 -16.67
CA ILE A 50 -8.11 6.87 -15.62
C ILE A 50 -7.69 8.23 -15.05
N CYS A 51 -7.65 9.30 -15.86
CA CYS A 51 -7.38 10.64 -15.37
C CYS A 51 -8.46 11.09 -14.38
N GLU A 52 -9.74 10.85 -14.70
CA GLU A 52 -10.86 11.12 -13.80
C GLU A 52 -10.78 10.29 -12.52
N LEU A 53 -10.59 8.97 -12.66
CA LEU A 53 -10.57 8.03 -11.53
C LEU A 53 -9.40 8.29 -10.57
N LEU A 54 -8.21 8.58 -11.10
CA LEU A 54 -7.01 8.81 -10.30
C LEU A 54 -6.85 10.27 -9.86
N GLN A 55 -7.65 11.19 -10.41
CA GLN A 55 -7.52 12.63 -10.26
C GLN A 55 -6.12 13.11 -10.67
N MET A 56 -5.69 12.67 -11.85
CA MET A 56 -4.37 12.95 -12.42
C MET A 56 -4.52 13.62 -13.79
N THR A 57 -3.56 14.45 -14.18
CA THR A 57 -3.50 14.96 -15.54
C THR A 57 -2.98 13.88 -16.51
N ARG A 58 -3.17 14.09 -17.82
CA ARG A 58 -2.65 13.16 -18.84
C ARG A 58 -1.13 13.02 -18.74
N GLU A 59 -0.44 14.12 -18.52
CA GLU A 59 1.02 14.19 -18.40
C GLU A 59 1.51 13.38 -17.18
N GLU A 60 0.79 13.44 -16.06
CA GLU A 60 1.13 12.68 -14.86
C GLU A 60 0.96 11.17 -15.08
N VAL A 61 -0.09 10.77 -15.79
CA VAL A 61 -0.32 9.37 -16.18
C VAL A 61 0.77 8.89 -17.13
N GLU A 62 1.13 9.68 -18.14
CA GLU A 62 2.23 9.38 -19.06
C GLU A 62 3.56 9.23 -18.32
N ALA A 63 3.82 10.07 -17.32
CA ALA A 63 5.01 9.94 -16.47
C ALA A 63 5.01 8.60 -15.70
N GLN A 64 3.87 8.13 -15.20
CA GLN A 64 3.80 6.80 -14.56
C GLN A 64 4.02 5.66 -15.55
N ARG A 65 3.55 5.81 -16.79
CA ARG A 65 3.79 4.85 -17.87
C ARG A 65 5.26 4.80 -18.24
N GLN A 66 5.94 5.94 -18.38
CA GLN A 66 7.38 6.00 -18.64
C GLN A 66 8.21 5.35 -17.52
N ARG A 67 7.72 5.41 -16.27
CA ARG A 67 8.32 4.72 -15.11
C ARG A 67 7.98 3.23 -15.04
N GLY A 68 7.13 2.70 -15.93
CA GLY A 68 6.73 1.30 -15.96
C GLY A 68 5.69 0.89 -14.90
N TYR A 69 5.06 1.85 -14.22
CA TYR A 69 4.10 1.54 -13.16
C TYR A 69 2.72 1.14 -13.69
N ILE A 70 2.37 1.60 -14.88
CA ILE A 70 1.12 1.25 -15.56
C ILE A 70 1.43 0.80 -16.99
N ARG A 71 0.83 -0.31 -17.41
CA ARG A 71 0.92 -0.80 -18.79
C ARG A 71 -0.36 -0.46 -19.53
N PHE A 72 -0.27 -0.46 -20.85
CA PHE A 72 -1.39 -0.19 -21.73
C PHE A 72 -1.39 -1.23 -22.86
N SER A 73 -2.54 -1.38 -23.48
CA SER A 73 -2.71 -2.09 -24.75
C SER A 73 -3.48 -1.21 -25.72
N VAL A 74 -3.46 -1.56 -27.00
CA VAL A 74 -4.26 -0.88 -28.02
C VAL A 74 -5.40 -1.81 -28.43
N GLN A 75 -6.63 -1.33 -28.32
CA GLN A 75 -7.84 -2.05 -28.73
C GLN A 75 -8.63 -1.16 -29.68
N ASN A 76 -8.85 -1.62 -30.91
CA ASN A 76 -9.56 -0.86 -31.95
C ASN A 76 -8.98 0.56 -32.18
N GLY A 77 -7.66 0.71 -32.10
CA GLY A 77 -6.98 2.00 -32.23
C GLY A 77 -7.00 2.88 -30.97
N ILE A 78 -7.65 2.45 -29.89
CA ILE A 78 -7.75 3.18 -28.63
C ILE A 78 -6.76 2.60 -27.62
N THR A 79 -6.01 3.49 -26.96
CA THR A 79 -5.15 3.10 -25.83
C THR A 79 -6.00 2.82 -24.62
N VAL A 80 -5.85 1.62 -24.05
CA VAL A 80 -6.61 1.18 -22.87
C VAL A 80 -5.71 0.58 -21.80
N TYR A 81 -6.15 0.71 -20.56
CA TYR A 81 -5.45 0.32 -19.33
C TYR A 81 -6.27 -0.72 -18.58
N GLU A 82 -5.63 -1.79 -18.09
CA GLU A 82 -6.35 -2.81 -17.33
C GLU A 82 -6.52 -2.40 -15.86
N ILE A 83 -7.68 -2.74 -15.27
CA ILE A 83 -8.02 -2.41 -13.87
C ILE A 83 -6.93 -2.82 -12.88
N THR A 84 -6.23 -3.94 -13.12
CA THR A 84 -5.19 -4.45 -12.23
C THR A 84 -4.00 -3.49 -12.13
N ASP A 85 -3.59 -2.90 -13.25
CA ASP A 85 -2.48 -1.94 -13.27
C ASP A 85 -2.90 -0.60 -12.64
N ILE A 86 -4.15 -0.18 -12.85
CA ILE A 86 -4.73 1.02 -12.23
C ILE A 86 -4.78 0.87 -10.70
N LEU A 87 -5.30 -0.25 -10.20
CA LEU A 87 -5.38 -0.54 -8.75
C LEU A 87 -3.99 -0.57 -8.12
N ARG A 88 -3.02 -1.21 -8.78
CA ARG A 88 -1.63 -1.24 -8.33
C ARG A 88 -1.03 0.16 -8.24
N LEU A 89 -1.23 0.99 -9.28
CA LEU A 89 -0.72 2.37 -9.31
C LEU A 89 -1.36 3.21 -8.19
N LYS A 90 -2.69 3.17 -8.05
CA LYS A 90 -3.41 3.89 -6.99
C LYS A 90 -2.89 3.52 -5.61
N ASN A 91 -2.73 2.21 -5.34
CA ASN A 91 -2.21 1.72 -4.08
C ASN A 91 -0.79 2.22 -3.81
N MET A 92 0.11 2.15 -4.80
CA MET A 92 1.49 2.64 -4.66
C MET A 92 1.53 4.14 -4.31
N LEU A 93 0.76 4.97 -5.00
CA LEU A 93 0.70 6.42 -4.77
C LEU A 93 0.19 6.75 -3.36
N GLU A 94 -0.80 6.00 -2.87
CA GLU A 94 -1.35 6.17 -1.53
C GLU A 94 -0.39 5.67 -0.44
N MET A 95 0.22 4.50 -0.65
CA MET A 95 1.16 3.92 0.31
C MET A 95 2.35 4.84 0.58
N GLY A 96 2.88 5.52 -0.44
CA GLY A 96 3.94 6.52 -0.24
C GLY A 96 3.53 7.66 0.70
N LYS A 97 2.26 8.09 0.65
CA LYS A 97 1.72 9.12 1.57
C LYS A 97 1.49 8.54 2.98
N ILE A 98 1.00 7.31 3.06
CA ILE A 98 0.75 6.61 4.33
C ILE A 98 2.04 6.37 5.09
N TYR A 99 3.09 5.82 4.45
CA TYR A 99 4.38 5.57 5.11
C TYR A 99 4.99 6.85 5.68
N ARG A 100 4.96 7.96 4.94
CA ARG A 100 5.44 9.25 5.46
C ARG A 100 4.66 9.72 6.70
N LYS A 101 3.34 9.52 6.73
CA LYS A 101 2.51 9.85 7.91
C LYS A 101 2.82 8.94 9.10
N ILE A 102 2.95 7.64 8.85
CA ILE A 102 3.33 6.61 9.82
C ILE A 102 4.68 6.96 10.44
N ASP A 103 5.69 7.26 9.63
CA ASP A 103 7.03 7.60 10.10
C ASP A 103 7.03 8.87 10.95
N GLY A 104 6.20 9.85 10.62
CA GLY A 104 6.04 11.07 11.42
C GLY A 104 5.33 10.86 12.77
N MET A 105 4.56 9.77 12.93
CA MET A 105 3.86 9.43 14.18
C MET A 105 4.56 8.34 14.99
N ALA A 106 5.63 7.76 14.44
CA ALA A 106 6.31 6.65 15.04
C ALA A 106 7.13 7.09 16.27
N ILE A 107 6.99 6.36 17.36
CA ILE A 107 7.79 6.52 18.58
C ILE A 107 8.88 5.46 18.62
N THR A 108 10.09 5.87 19.00
CA THR A 108 11.18 4.95 19.31
C THR A 108 11.08 4.56 20.77
N VAL A 109 10.98 3.25 21.04
CA VAL A 109 11.02 2.76 22.42
C VAL A 109 12.48 2.46 22.78
N PRO A 110 13.06 3.10 23.80
CA PRO A 110 14.43 2.81 24.21
C PRO A 110 14.52 1.40 24.77
N VAL A 111 15.46 0.61 24.26
CA VAL A 111 15.78 -0.72 24.78
C VAL A 111 16.39 -0.53 26.18
N LYS A 112 15.68 -0.94 27.23
CA LYS A 112 16.28 -1.06 28.56
C LYS A 112 17.30 -2.19 28.50
N LYS A 113 18.59 -1.87 28.61
CA LYS A 113 19.61 -2.86 28.94
C LYS A 113 19.35 -3.31 30.37
N GLU A 114 18.94 -4.57 30.56
CA GLU A 114 19.02 -5.19 31.88
C GLU A 114 20.51 -5.26 32.26
N THR A 115 20.96 -4.34 33.10
CA THR A 115 22.22 -4.50 33.83
C THR A 115 21.99 -5.62 34.85
N GLY A 116 22.23 -6.86 34.44
CA GLY A 116 22.36 -7.97 35.37
C GLY A 116 23.59 -7.75 36.24
N ASN A 117 23.40 -7.19 37.43
CA ASN A 117 24.39 -7.31 38.50
C ASN A 117 24.32 -8.75 39.02
N VAL A 118 25.03 -9.67 38.36
CA VAL A 118 25.49 -10.89 39.02
C VAL A 118 26.79 -10.51 39.72
N THR A 119 26.70 -10.14 41.00
CA THR A 119 27.86 -10.12 41.88
C THR A 119 28.21 -11.57 42.19
N ASP A 120 29.05 -12.18 41.36
CA ASP A 120 29.85 -13.34 41.77
C ASP A 120 30.77 -12.86 42.91
N SER A 121 30.31 -13.08 44.13
CA SER A 121 31.18 -13.05 45.31
C SER A 121 31.68 -14.47 45.52
N LEU A 122 32.69 -14.83 44.71
CA LEU A 122 33.71 -15.79 45.11
C LEU A 122 34.63 -15.07 46.09
N THR A 123 34.69 -15.52 47.34
CA THR A 123 35.92 -15.48 48.16
C THR A 123 35.75 -16.41 49.36
N ASP A 124 36.64 -17.41 49.37
CA ASP A 124 37.13 -18.35 50.39
C ASP A 124 36.18 -19.28 51.16
#